data_AF-A0A9P6QPI1-F1
#
_entry.id   AF-A0A9P6QPI1-F1
#
_cell.length_a   1.000
_cell.length_b   1.000
_cell.length_c   1.000
_cell.angle_alpha   90.00
_cell.angle_beta   90.00
_cell.angle_gamma   90.00
#
_symmetry.space_group_name_H-M   'P 1'
#
loop_
_entity.id
_entity.type
_entity.pdbx_description
1 polymer ?
#
loop_
_entity_poly.entity_id
_entity_poly.type
_entity_poly.pdbx_seq_one_letter_code
_entity_poly.pdbx_strand_id
1 'polypeptide(L)'
;MRLSFACLLAAVLPACALAASQESFCEEKVSHRSRLFGRPAYYDLEEKVPAWIFFKWNQIQARPYTDEDWTIVGWLEEKFPVSDFLFDPVILTFNKPKDFAGPFTGRVGRGEILLRWEESGATITGRAPIGDYEISGETYLSSPP
;
A
#
# COMPACT_ATOMS: atom_id res chain seq x y z
N MET A 1 15.23 59.83 -15.89
CA MET A 1 15.95 59.42 -17.12
C MET A 1 16.82 58.23 -16.73
N ARG A 2 16.34 56.99 -16.93
CA ARG A 2 16.50 56.09 -18.09
C ARG A 2 17.96 55.69 -18.39
N LEU A 3 18.15 54.36 -18.49
CA LEU A 3 19.24 53.51 -19.04
C LEU A 3 19.69 52.51 -17.95
N SER A 4 19.34 51.22 -17.86
CA SER A 4 18.79 50.17 -18.75
C SER A 4 19.70 49.69 -19.89
N PHE A 5 19.98 48.38 -19.86
CA PHE A 5 20.59 47.46 -20.86
C PHE A 5 22.11 47.57 -21.09
N ALA A 6 22.90 46.54 -21.44
CA ALA A 6 22.87 45.06 -21.46
C ALA A 6 24.21 44.60 -22.12
N CYS A 7 24.37 43.31 -22.45
CA CYS A 7 25.49 42.61 -23.17
C CYS A 7 26.70 42.22 -22.28
N LEU A 8 27.08 40.95 -22.04
CA LEU A 8 26.99 39.65 -22.74
C LEU A 8 27.92 39.55 -23.98
N LEU A 9 29.03 38.79 -23.86
CA LEU A 9 29.86 38.08 -24.88
C LEU A 9 31.23 37.75 -24.21
N ALA A 10 31.56 36.54 -23.78
CA ALA A 10 31.80 35.25 -24.46
C ALA A 10 33.20 35.09 -25.13
N ALA A 11 33.73 33.87 -24.98
CA ALA A 11 34.92 33.23 -25.60
C ALA A 11 36.27 33.58 -24.95
N VAL A 12 37.20 32.63 -24.69
CA VAL A 12 37.78 31.66 -25.64
C VAL A 12 38.38 30.44 -24.90
N LEU A 13 38.06 29.22 -25.37
CA LEU A 13 38.74 27.92 -25.12
C LEU A 13 40.00 27.79 -25.99
N PRO A 14 41.02 26.97 -25.63
CA PRO A 14 41.13 25.59 -26.17
C PRO A 14 41.72 24.56 -25.16
N ALA A 15 41.22 23.33 -25.06
CA ALA A 15 41.49 22.11 -25.86
C ALA A 15 42.81 21.37 -25.52
N CYS A 16 42.68 20.14 -24.99
CA CYS A 16 43.49 18.90 -25.13
C CYS A 16 43.20 17.99 -23.91
N ALA A 17 42.48 16.86 -24.00
CA ALA A 17 42.86 15.55 -24.58
C ALA A 17 44.09 14.94 -23.85
N LEU A 18 44.18 13.68 -23.40
CA LEU A 18 43.54 12.42 -23.80
C LEU A 18 43.99 11.29 -22.81
N ALA A 19 43.35 10.12 -22.91
CA ALA A 19 43.76 8.75 -22.50
C ALA A 19 43.49 8.31 -21.04
N ALA A 20 42.66 7.30 -20.70
CA ALA A 20 42.40 5.93 -21.18
C ALA A 20 43.24 4.83 -20.48
N SER A 21 42.53 3.92 -19.79
CA SER A 21 42.86 2.52 -19.36
C SER A 21 41.94 2.22 -18.16
N GLN A 22 40.89 1.39 -18.19
CA GLN A 22 40.70 0.00 -18.63
C GLN A 22 41.51 -1.00 -17.80
N GLU A 23 40.90 -1.65 -16.79
CA GLU A 23 40.60 -3.10 -16.73
C GLU A 23 40.29 -3.64 -15.31
N SER A 24 39.54 -4.75 -15.30
CA SER A 24 39.47 -5.82 -14.30
C SER A 24 38.32 -5.85 -13.26
N PHE A 25 37.24 -6.48 -13.72
CA PHE A 25 36.53 -7.60 -13.10
C PHE A 25 37.19 -8.25 -11.87
N CYS A 26 36.42 -8.43 -10.79
CA CYS A 26 36.48 -9.56 -9.87
C CYS A 26 35.06 -9.80 -9.32
N GLU A 27 34.44 -10.91 -9.70
CA GLU A 27 33.35 -11.54 -8.97
C GLU A 27 33.81 -11.79 -7.52
N GLU A 28 33.02 -11.37 -6.53
CA GLU A 28 33.04 -12.01 -5.23
C GLU A 28 31.62 -12.44 -4.85
N LYS A 29 31.40 -13.75 -4.98
CA LYS A 29 30.24 -14.45 -4.42
C LYS A 29 30.28 -14.33 -2.89
N VAL A 30 29.57 -13.35 -2.34
CA VAL A 30 29.27 -13.34 -0.90
C VAL A 30 28.00 -14.14 -0.66
N SER A 31 28.14 -15.46 -0.68
CA SER A 31 27.21 -16.40 -0.05
C SER A 31 27.35 -16.28 1.46
N HIS A 32 26.66 -15.33 2.07
CA HIS A 32 26.44 -15.34 3.51
C HIS A 32 25.05 -15.88 3.82
N ARG A 33 25.07 -17.20 4.04
CA ARG A 33 24.08 -18.03 4.72
C ARG A 33 23.78 -17.43 6.11
N SER A 34 22.88 -16.44 6.17
CA SER A 34 22.32 -15.96 7.43
C SER A 34 21.27 -16.94 7.94
N ARG A 35 21.51 -17.37 9.17
CA ARG A 35 20.82 -18.43 9.90
C ARG A 35 19.34 -18.14 10.07
N LEU A 36 18.58 -19.21 9.87
CA LEU A 36 17.22 -19.50 10.33
C LEU A 36 16.89 -18.81 11.66
N PHE A 37 16.23 -17.67 11.57
CA PHE A 37 15.23 -17.24 12.54
C PHE A 37 13.98 -16.96 11.72
N GLY A 38 12.93 -17.73 11.97
CA GLY A 38 11.66 -17.63 11.27
C GLY A 38 11.10 -16.22 11.37
N ARG A 39 11.32 -15.43 10.32
CA ARG A 39 10.46 -14.30 9.99
C ARG A 39 9.35 -14.89 9.12
N PRO A 40 8.06 -14.64 9.41
CA PRO A 40 7.04 -14.96 8.42
C PRO A 40 7.42 -14.24 7.13
N ALA A 41 7.38 -14.97 6.01
CA ALA A 41 7.63 -14.40 4.70
C ALA A 41 6.77 -13.15 4.57
N TYR A 42 7.42 -12.00 4.36
CA TYR A 42 6.71 -10.84 3.88
C TYR A 42 6.17 -11.26 2.51
N TYR A 43 4.86 -11.42 2.40
CA TYR A 43 4.22 -11.46 1.10
C TYR A 43 4.51 -10.10 0.46
N ASP A 44 5.32 -10.07 -0.60
CA ASP A 44 5.43 -8.88 -1.44
C ASP A 44 4.05 -8.69 -2.05
N LEU A 45 3.27 -7.75 -1.51
CA LEU A 45 1.94 -7.41 -2.03
C LEU A 45 2.15 -6.43 -3.18
N GLU A 46 1.77 -6.84 -4.38
CA GLU A 46 2.12 -6.11 -5.61
C GLU A 46 1.07 -5.07 -6.01
N GLU A 47 -0.21 -5.28 -5.67
CA GLU A 47 -1.30 -4.44 -6.15
C GLU A 47 -1.78 -3.45 -5.09
N LYS A 48 -2.05 -2.21 -5.52
CA LYS A 48 -2.66 -1.15 -4.70
C LYS A 48 -3.84 -0.55 -5.43
N VAL A 49 -5.04 -0.75 -4.89
CA VAL A 49 -6.29 -0.34 -5.53
C VAL A 49 -7.08 0.60 -4.61
N PRO A 50 -7.49 1.79 -5.08
CA PRO A 50 -8.36 2.66 -4.30
C PRO A 50 -9.78 2.08 -4.24
N ALA A 51 -10.42 2.22 -3.08
CA ALA A 51 -11.68 1.57 -2.74
C ALA A 51 -12.45 2.38 -1.68
N TRP A 52 -13.63 1.88 -1.32
CA TRP A 52 -14.35 2.24 -0.10
C TRP A 52 -14.59 1.01 0.78
N ILE A 53 -14.79 1.25 2.07
CA ILE A 53 -15.25 0.22 3.01
C ILE A 53 -16.34 0.78 3.92
N PHE A 54 -17.41 0.02 4.07
CA PHE A 54 -18.59 0.37 4.82
C PHE A 54 -18.82 -0.64 5.94
N PHE A 55 -19.03 -0.11 7.14
CA PHE A 55 -19.40 -0.87 8.33
C PHE A 55 -20.84 -0.55 8.68
N LYS A 56 -21.64 -1.59 8.91
CA LYS A 56 -23.05 -1.46 9.29
C LYS A 56 -23.41 -2.52 10.33
N TRP A 57 -23.62 -2.09 11.57
CA TRP A 57 -23.80 -2.99 12.71
C TRP A 57 -22.62 -3.96 12.86
N ASN A 58 -22.82 -5.24 12.53
CA ASN A 58 -21.80 -6.28 12.52
C ASN A 58 -21.40 -6.71 11.11
N GLN A 59 -21.81 -5.98 10.07
CA GLN A 59 -21.49 -6.28 8.68
C GLN A 59 -20.39 -5.36 8.18
N ILE A 60 -19.54 -5.92 7.32
CA ILE A 60 -18.49 -5.21 6.61
C ILE A 60 -18.66 -5.45 5.11
N GLN A 61 -18.51 -4.38 4.34
CA GLN A 61 -18.51 -4.44 2.88
C GLN A 61 -17.44 -3.52 2.33
N ALA A 62 -16.59 -4.00 1.43
CA ALA A 62 -15.62 -3.17 0.71
C ALA A 62 -15.66 -3.44 -0.78
N ARG A 63 -15.42 -2.41 -1.57
CA ARG A 63 -15.39 -2.51 -3.04
C ARG A 63 -14.33 -1.59 -3.63
N PRO A 64 -13.51 -2.08 -4.58
CA PRO A 64 -12.61 -1.23 -5.36
C PRO A 64 -13.40 -0.24 -6.22
N TYR A 65 -12.78 0.89 -6.58
CA TYR A 65 -13.33 1.86 -7.54
C TYR A 65 -13.17 1.45 -9.00
N THR A 66 -12.66 0.24 -9.27
CA THR A 66 -12.41 -0.28 -10.60
C THR A 66 -13.69 -0.84 -11.22
N ASP A 67 -13.62 -1.12 -12.52
CA ASP A 67 -14.70 -1.84 -13.25
C ASP A 67 -14.78 -3.33 -12.86
N GLU A 68 -14.05 -3.76 -11.84
CA GLU A 68 -14.03 -5.15 -11.42
C GLU A 68 -15.24 -5.49 -10.53
N ASP A 69 -15.86 -6.63 -10.85
CA ASP A 69 -17.09 -7.11 -10.24
C ASP A 69 -16.84 -8.03 -9.03
N TRP A 70 -16.00 -7.59 -8.10
CA TRP A 70 -15.84 -8.28 -6.82
C TRP A 70 -16.08 -7.35 -5.65
N THR A 71 -16.67 -7.90 -4.60
CA THR A 71 -16.99 -7.19 -3.37
C THR A 71 -16.53 -8.05 -2.20
N ILE A 72 -15.82 -7.45 -1.27
CA ILE A 72 -15.50 -8.08 0.01
C ILE A 72 -16.73 -7.91 0.89
N VAL A 73 -17.29 -9.01 1.38
CA VAL A 73 -18.43 -9.01 2.29
C VAL A 73 -18.07 -9.85 3.51
N GLY A 74 -18.56 -9.49 4.68
CA GLY A 74 -18.30 -10.29 5.86
C GLY A 74 -19.01 -9.81 7.10
N TRP A 75 -18.55 -10.34 8.23
CA TRP A 75 -19.07 -10.04 9.54
C TRP A 75 -17.95 -9.74 10.53
N LEU A 76 -18.23 -8.83 11.45
CA LEU A 76 -17.40 -8.56 12.61
C LEU A 76 -17.74 -9.53 13.73
N GLU A 77 -16.75 -9.89 14.54
CA GLU A 77 -16.96 -10.66 15.77
C GLU A 77 -17.78 -9.85 16.79
N GLU A 78 -17.52 -8.54 16.85
CA GLU A 78 -18.23 -7.59 17.69
C GLU A 78 -18.89 -6.50 16.86
N LYS A 79 -19.99 -5.95 17.38
CA LYS A 79 -20.68 -4.85 16.71
C LYS A 79 -19.76 -3.63 16.58
N PHE A 80 -19.73 -3.01 15.40
CA PHE A 80 -18.98 -1.79 15.20
C PHE A 80 -19.47 -0.67 16.16
N PRO A 81 -18.56 0.03 16.87
CA PRO A 81 -18.94 0.98 17.92
C PRO A 81 -19.75 2.17 17.42
N VAL A 82 -19.59 2.50 16.13
CA VAL A 82 -20.42 3.48 15.41
C VAL A 82 -21.44 2.70 14.59
N SER A 83 -22.72 3.10 14.58
CA SER A 83 -23.79 2.30 13.97
C SER A 83 -23.50 1.93 12.50
N ASP A 84 -23.33 2.96 11.67
CA ASP A 84 -23.08 2.86 10.23
C ASP A 84 -21.97 3.87 9.92
N PHE A 85 -20.90 3.43 9.27
CA PHE A 85 -19.77 4.30 8.95
C PHE A 85 -19.09 3.91 7.64
N LEU A 86 -18.85 4.90 6.77
CA LEU A 86 -18.18 4.75 5.50
C LEU A 86 -16.77 5.35 5.58
N PHE A 87 -15.76 4.55 5.29
CA PHE A 87 -14.41 5.02 5.04
C PHE A 87 -14.19 5.11 3.53
N ASP A 88 -13.99 6.34 3.08
CA ASP A 88 -13.75 6.69 1.69
C ASP A 88 -12.82 7.93 1.62
N PRO A 89 -11.65 7.85 0.98
CA PRO A 89 -11.09 6.68 0.29
C PRO A 89 -10.30 5.76 1.23
N VAL A 90 -10.24 4.48 0.87
CA VAL A 90 -9.27 3.50 1.39
C VAL A 90 -8.44 2.91 0.25
N ILE A 91 -7.31 2.29 0.59
CA ILE A 91 -6.39 1.61 -0.31
C ILE A 91 -6.33 0.14 0.09
N LEU A 92 -6.70 -0.73 -0.86
CA LEU A 92 -6.53 -2.18 -0.79
C LEU A 92 -5.11 -2.50 -1.23
N THR A 93 -4.37 -3.30 -0.46
CA THR A 93 -3.05 -3.81 -0.85
C THR A 93 -3.04 -5.33 -0.78
N PHE A 94 -2.85 -6.02 -1.91
CA PHE A 94 -3.06 -7.46 -2.06
C PHE A 94 -2.28 -8.04 -3.26
N ASN A 95 -2.28 -9.37 -3.43
CA ASN A 95 -1.72 -10.04 -4.62
C ASN A 95 -2.80 -10.56 -5.57
N LYS A 96 -3.93 -11.01 -5.03
CA LYS A 96 -5.14 -11.39 -5.78
C LYS A 96 -6.38 -11.05 -4.94
N PRO A 97 -7.54 -10.78 -5.55
CA PRO A 97 -8.76 -10.44 -4.79
C PRO A 97 -9.11 -11.45 -3.70
N LYS A 98 -8.85 -12.75 -3.94
CA LYS A 98 -9.14 -13.85 -2.99
C LYS A 98 -8.37 -13.73 -1.67
N ASP A 99 -7.34 -12.89 -1.61
CA ASP A 99 -6.57 -12.65 -0.40
C ASP A 99 -7.40 -11.96 0.70
N PHE A 100 -8.54 -11.35 0.34
CA PHE A 100 -9.50 -10.79 1.29
C PHE A 100 -10.57 -11.80 1.75
N ALA A 101 -10.35 -13.10 1.59
CA ALA A 101 -11.21 -14.12 2.17
C ALA A 101 -10.59 -14.69 3.45
N GLY A 102 -11.42 -14.96 4.45
CA GLY A 102 -11.03 -15.50 5.74
C GLY A 102 -10.95 -14.46 6.86
N PRO A 103 -10.29 -14.80 7.98
CA PRO A 103 -10.23 -13.97 9.17
C PRO A 103 -9.31 -12.77 8.98
N PHE A 104 -9.71 -11.65 9.58
CA PHE A 104 -8.93 -10.42 9.60
C PHE A 104 -8.94 -9.80 11.00
N THR A 105 -7.90 -9.04 11.28
CA THR A 105 -7.80 -8.16 12.44
C THR A 105 -7.50 -6.74 11.97
N GLY A 106 -7.75 -5.74 12.80
CA GLY A 106 -7.49 -4.38 12.44
C GLY A 106 -7.77 -3.39 13.54
N ARG A 107 -7.34 -2.15 13.29
CA ARG A 107 -7.56 -1.02 14.17
C ARG A 107 -8.10 0.16 13.39
N VAL A 108 -9.00 0.88 14.02
CA VAL A 108 -9.39 2.24 13.62
C VAL A 108 -8.93 3.15 14.74
N GLY A 109 -8.23 4.23 14.42
CA GLY A 109 -7.75 5.14 15.45
C GLY A 109 -6.60 5.99 14.98
N ARG A 110 -6.24 7.00 15.78
CA ARG A 110 -5.12 7.93 15.47
C ARG A 110 -5.18 8.55 14.07
N GLY A 111 -6.39 8.71 13.51
CA GLY A 111 -6.60 9.27 12.18
C GLY A 111 -6.53 8.27 11.03
N GLU A 112 -6.37 6.97 11.30
CA GLU A 112 -6.23 5.91 10.28
C GLU A 112 -7.12 4.69 10.55
N ILE A 113 -7.47 3.98 9.47
CA ILE A 113 -7.97 2.60 9.52
C ILE A 113 -6.89 1.68 8.96
N LEU A 114 -6.63 0.56 9.61
CA LEU A 114 -5.74 -0.50 9.16
C LEU A 114 -6.40 -1.85 9.44
N LEU A 115 -6.78 -2.57 8.41
CA LEU A 115 -7.23 -3.96 8.48
C LEU A 115 -6.18 -4.86 7.82
N ARG A 116 -6.02 -6.08 8.33
CA ARG A 116 -5.05 -7.07 7.86
C ARG A 116 -5.65 -8.47 7.90
N TRP A 117 -5.52 -9.19 6.79
CA TRP A 117 -5.90 -10.59 6.67
C TRP A 117 -4.74 -11.47 7.12
N GLU A 118 -5.02 -12.38 8.05
CA GLU A 118 -3.99 -13.14 8.77
C GLU A 118 -3.23 -14.11 7.87
N GLU A 119 -3.94 -14.80 6.97
CA GLU A 119 -3.34 -15.82 6.09
C GLU A 119 -2.57 -15.22 4.91
N SER A 120 -3.18 -14.23 4.25
CA SER A 120 -2.68 -13.65 3.00
C SER A 120 -1.76 -12.44 3.21
N GLY A 121 -1.87 -11.78 4.36
CA GLY A 121 -1.20 -10.51 4.62
C GLY A 121 -1.83 -9.32 3.89
N ALA A 122 -2.93 -9.49 3.13
CA ALA A 122 -3.60 -8.37 2.47
C ALA A 122 -4.07 -7.32 3.48
N THR A 123 -4.10 -6.06 3.05
CA THR A 123 -4.44 -4.95 3.94
C THR A 123 -5.43 -3.97 3.32
N ILE A 124 -6.20 -3.31 4.18
CA ILE A 124 -7.02 -2.14 3.83
C ILE A 124 -6.56 -0.99 4.72
N THR A 125 -6.16 0.12 4.10
CA THR A 125 -5.68 1.29 4.83
C THR A 125 -6.36 2.57 4.38
N GLY A 126 -6.59 3.52 5.28
CA GLY A 126 -7.24 4.77 4.93
C GLY A 126 -7.27 5.77 6.07
N ARG A 127 -7.95 6.91 5.87
CA ARG A 127 -8.14 7.91 6.92
C ARG A 127 -9.37 7.58 7.76
N ALA A 128 -9.26 7.74 9.07
CA ALA A 128 -10.35 7.52 10.01
C ALA A 128 -10.60 8.76 10.88
N PRO A 129 -11.71 9.49 10.69
CA PRO A 129 -12.04 10.66 11.52
C PRO A 129 -12.80 10.28 12.81
N ILE A 130 -12.65 9.05 13.28
CA ILE A 130 -13.37 8.51 14.45
C ILE A 130 -12.39 7.99 15.50
N GLY A 131 -12.94 7.54 16.64
CA GLY A 131 -12.16 7.12 17.80
C GLY A 131 -11.27 5.89 17.59
N ASP A 132 -10.65 5.44 18.68
CA ASP A 132 -9.74 4.30 18.70
C ASP A 132 -10.50 3.01 19.04
N TYR A 133 -10.47 2.02 18.13
CA TYR A 133 -11.19 0.75 18.20
C TYR A 133 -10.34 -0.38 17.62
N GLU A 134 -10.37 -1.55 18.25
CA GLU A 134 -9.90 -2.80 17.67
C GLU A 134 -11.08 -3.49 16.96
N ILE A 135 -10.80 -4.16 15.84
CA ILE A 135 -11.80 -4.79 14.98
C ILE A 135 -11.26 -6.15 14.56
N SER A 136 -12.10 -7.18 14.67
CA SER A 136 -11.85 -8.50 14.15
C SER A 136 -13.11 -9.03 13.45
N GLY A 137 -12.91 -9.94 12.52
CA GLY A 137 -14.01 -10.51 11.77
C GLY A 137 -13.56 -11.52 10.73
N GLU A 138 -14.51 -11.94 9.92
CA GLU A 138 -14.30 -12.86 8.82
C GLU A 138 -15.01 -12.35 7.57
N THR A 139 -14.37 -12.55 6.43
CA THR A 139 -14.85 -12.05 5.13
C THR A 139 -14.77 -13.11 4.05
N TYR A 140 -15.54 -12.91 3.00
CA TYR A 140 -15.53 -13.70 1.78
C TYR A 140 -15.71 -12.79 0.57
N LEU A 141 -15.31 -13.26 -0.60
CA LEU A 141 -15.60 -12.56 -1.84
C LEU A 141 -17.00 -12.92 -2.33
N SER A 142 -17.80 -11.89 -2.60
CA SER A 142 -19.03 -12.00 -3.37
C SER A 142 -18.78 -11.45 -4.77
N SER A 143 -19.19 -12.20 -5.79
CA SER A 143 -19.50 -11.62 -7.10
C SER A 143 -20.91 -11.00 -7.04
N PRO A 144 -21.23 -9.99 -7.87
CA PRO A 144 -22.60 -9.55 -8.02
C PRO A 144 -23.49 -10.72 -8.49
N PRO A 145 -24.78 -10.73 -8.13
CA PRO A 145 -25.75 -11.69 -8.63
C PRO A 145 -25.94 -11.59 -10.15
#